data_AF-A0A8J2XS97-F1
#
_entry.id   AF-A0A8J2XS97-F1
#
_cell.length_a   1.000
_cell.length_b   1.000
_cell.length_c   1.000
_cell.angle_alpha   90.00
_cell.angle_beta   90.00
_cell.angle_gamma   90.00
#
_symmetry.space_group_name_H-M   'P 1'
#
loop_
_entity.id
_entity.type
_entity.pdbx_description
1 polymer ?
#
loop_
_entity_poly.entity_id
_entity_poly.type
_entity_poly.pdbx_seq_one_letter_code
_entity_poly.pdbx_strand_id
1 'polypeptide(L)'
;MVTETTAINPDIEINKSKKSKKDYIPYLIIGLLLSFLVILSIVALNSARQISTTSNYHNPILAIKEMERSLRIWDQMAIFYQGLFAFLGLSAITMSIYVASSVGDEKKKRTVKFCSVAAACIFSWLSAFNLGKKSNDIRDAYRYLNKAMMNYESSKDTSETSINNLITAYGEAERMIGPLEFNATSSSKQTHGAN
;
A
#
# COMPACT_ATOMS: atom_id res chain seq x y z
N MET A 1 -34.72 -59.74 -31.45
CA MET A 1 -34.58 -58.27 -31.48
C MET A 1 -34.49 -57.83 -30.04
N VAL A 2 -33.28 -57.68 -29.51
CA VAL A 2 -33.04 -57.33 -28.09
C VAL A 2 -32.68 -55.87 -28.05
N THR A 3 -33.55 -55.05 -27.47
CA THR A 3 -33.30 -53.63 -27.22
C THR A 3 -32.50 -53.49 -25.94
N GLU A 4 -31.21 -53.17 -26.07
CA GLU A 4 -30.34 -52.77 -24.96
C GLU A 4 -30.69 -51.34 -24.53
N THR A 5 -31.34 -51.23 -23.36
CA THR A 5 -31.57 -49.95 -22.68
C THR A 5 -30.29 -49.59 -21.91
N THR A 6 -29.51 -48.66 -22.46
CA THR A 6 -28.34 -48.06 -21.80
C THR A 6 -28.82 -47.15 -20.67
N ALA A 7 -28.79 -47.65 -19.44
CA ALA A 7 -29.06 -46.87 -18.24
C ALA A 7 -27.95 -45.83 -18.04
N ILE A 8 -28.26 -44.56 -18.28
CA ILE A 8 -27.39 -43.42 -17.98
C ILE A 8 -27.27 -43.34 -16.46
N ASN A 9 -26.06 -43.58 -15.94
CA ASN A 9 -25.77 -43.56 -14.52
C ASN A 9 -25.82 -42.11 -13.96
N PRO A 10 -26.82 -41.77 -13.11
CA PRO A 10 -27.04 -40.40 -12.64
C PRO A 10 -25.94 -39.89 -11.68
N ASP A 11 -25.12 -40.78 -11.10
CA ASP A 11 -24.06 -40.39 -10.16
C ASP A 11 -22.90 -39.64 -10.84
N ILE A 12 -22.75 -39.79 -12.17
CA ILE A 12 -21.69 -39.11 -12.94
C ILE A 12 -22.01 -37.61 -13.14
N GLU A 13 -23.29 -37.25 -13.31
CA GLU A 13 -23.69 -35.85 -13.49
C GLU A 13 -23.63 -35.04 -12.18
N ILE A 14 -24.00 -35.65 -11.05
CA ILE A 14 -24.01 -34.99 -9.75
C ILE A 14 -22.56 -34.63 -9.32
N ASN A 15 -21.59 -35.48 -9.66
CA ASN A 15 -20.18 -35.25 -9.31
C ASN A 15 -19.51 -34.17 -10.20
N LYS A 16 -19.92 -34.04 -11.48
CA LYS A 16 -19.44 -32.96 -12.37
C LYS A 16 -19.88 -31.57 -11.88
N SER A 17 -21.09 -31.41 -11.37
CA SER A 17 -21.59 -30.10 -10.90
C SER A 17 -20.91 -29.61 -9.61
N LYS A 18 -20.56 -30.53 -8.68
CA LYS A 18 -19.85 -30.19 -7.44
C LYS A 18 -18.37 -29.87 -7.65
N LYS A 19 -17.72 -30.50 -8.64
CA LYS A 19 -16.30 -30.28 -8.93
C LYS A 19 -16.04 -28.89 -9.52
N SER A 20 -16.97 -28.37 -10.31
CA SER A 20 -16.89 -27.01 -10.84
C SER A 20 -16.82 -25.96 -9.72
N LYS A 21 -17.59 -26.12 -8.63
CA LYS A 21 -17.69 -25.14 -7.53
C LYS A 21 -16.43 -24.82 -6.73
N LYS A 22 -15.46 -25.72 -6.67
CA LYS A 22 -14.25 -25.53 -5.85
C LYS A 22 -13.09 -24.89 -6.61
N ASP A 23 -13.12 -24.91 -7.94
CA ASP A 23 -11.98 -24.47 -8.76
C ASP A 23 -11.91 -22.94 -8.91
N TYR A 24 -13.00 -22.20 -8.64
CA TYR A 24 -13.01 -20.72 -8.72
C TYR A 24 -12.62 -19.98 -7.43
N ILE A 25 -12.62 -20.66 -6.29
CA ILE A 25 -12.27 -20.08 -4.98
C ILE A 25 -10.90 -19.35 -5.01
N PRO A 26 -9.80 -19.93 -5.55
CA PRO A 26 -8.51 -19.23 -5.58
C PRO A 26 -8.54 -17.99 -6.48
N TYR A 27 -9.28 -18.02 -7.59
CA TYR A 27 -9.40 -16.86 -8.50
C TYR A 27 -10.21 -15.72 -7.86
N LEU A 28 -11.22 -16.06 -7.06
CA LEU A 28 -12.01 -15.09 -6.29
C LEU A 28 -11.13 -14.40 -5.24
N ILE A 29 -10.28 -15.17 -4.54
CA ILE A 29 -9.33 -14.64 -3.55
C ILE A 29 -8.29 -13.72 -4.22
N ILE A 30 -7.71 -14.15 -5.35
CA ILE A 30 -6.73 -13.34 -6.10
C ILE A 30 -7.39 -12.05 -6.63
N GLY A 31 -8.60 -12.15 -7.17
CA GLY A 31 -9.36 -10.99 -7.64
C GLY A 31 -9.71 -10.01 -6.52
N LEU A 32 -10.07 -10.50 -5.33
CA LEU A 32 -10.26 -9.67 -4.14
C LEU A 32 -8.96 -9.00 -3.69
N LEU A 33 -7.83 -9.72 -3.71
CA LEU A 33 -6.52 -9.17 -3.38
C LEU A 33 -6.11 -8.06 -4.35
N LEU A 34 -6.31 -8.25 -5.66
CA LEU A 34 -6.00 -7.27 -6.68
C LEU A 34 -6.91 -6.04 -6.63
N SER A 35 -8.22 -6.23 -6.41
CA SER A 35 -9.15 -5.11 -6.25
C SER A 35 -8.88 -4.33 -4.97
N PHE A 36 -8.56 -5.01 -3.86
CA PHE A 36 -8.12 -4.36 -2.63
C PHE A 36 -6.83 -3.57 -2.83
N LEU A 37 -5.87 -4.12 -3.59
CA LEU A 37 -4.66 -3.42 -4.02
C LEU A 37 -4.97 -2.14 -4.80
N VAL A 38 -5.86 -2.20 -5.78
CA VAL A 38 -6.25 -1.02 -6.59
C VAL A 38 -6.94 0.04 -5.72
N ILE A 39 -7.83 -0.37 -4.81
CA ILE A 39 -8.49 0.55 -3.88
C ILE A 39 -7.46 1.21 -2.96
N LEU A 40 -6.51 0.43 -2.43
CA LEU A 40 -5.40 0.94 -1.62
C LEU A 40 -4.52 1.93 -2.39
N SER A 41 -4.23 1.65 -3.66
CA SER A 41 -3.48 2.56 -4.52
C SER A 41 -4.21 3.89 -4.73
N ILE A 42 -5.54 3.86 -4.93
CA ILE A 42 -6.36 5.07 -5.07
C ILE A 42 -6.36 5.88 -3.76
N VAL A 43 -6.50 5.21 -2.61
CA VAL A 43 -6.47 5.86 -1.30
C VAL A 43 -5.11 6.52 -1.06
N ALA A 44 -4.00 5.81 -1.31
CA ALA A 44 -2.65 6.35 -1.18
C ALA A 44 -2.40 7.57 -2.09
N LEU A 45 -2.92 7.52 -3.33
CA LEU A 45 -2.81 8.63 -4.27
C LEU A 45 -3.62 9.87 -3.82
N ASN A 46 -4.79 9.65 -3.23
CA ASN A 46 -5.63 10.71 -2.69
C ASN A 46 -5.06 11.34 -1.42
N SER A 47 -4.43 10.56 -0.54
CA SER A 47 -3.76 11.09 0.65
C SER A 47 -2.48 11.86 0.29
N ALA A 48 -1.77 11.47 -0.77
CA ALA A 48 -0.64 12.24 -1.29
C ALA A 48 -1.04 13.64 -1.81
N ARG A 49 -2.27 13.82 -2.31
CA ARG A 49 -2.78 15.13 -2.76
C ARG A 49 -3.09 16.11 -1.64
N GLN A 50 -3.33 15.66 -0.41
CA GLN A 50 -3.76 16.55 0.68
C GLN A 50 -2.62 17.31 1.39
N ILE A 51 -1.35 16.97 1.14
CA ILE A 51 -0.21 17.54 1.89
C ILE A 51 0.21 18.93 1.35
N SER A 52 -0.39 19.43 0.27
CA SER A 52 -0.02 20.71 -0.35
C SER A 52 -0.96 21.85 0.03
N THR A 53 -0.98 22.23 1.31
CA THR A 53 -1.65 23.47 1.75
C THR A 53 -0.68 24.34 2.53
N THR A 54 0.18 25.05 1.80
CA THR A 54 0.84 26.26 2.30
C THR A 54 -0.21 27.36 2.46
N SER A 55 -0.92 27.33 3.59
CA SER A 55 -1.90 28.34 3.97
C SER A 55 -1.19 29.58 4.51
N ASN A 56 -1.50 30.75 3.94
CA ASN A 56 -1.16 32.05 4.51
C ASN A 56 -2.02 32.25 5.77
N TYR A 57 -1.51 31.82 6.92
CA TYR A 57 -2.25 31.89 8.18
C TYR A 57 -2.33 33.33 8.68
N HIS A 58 -3.40 34.03 8.32
CA HIS A 58 -3.69 35.37 8.87
C HIS A 58 -4.26 35.32 10.30
N ASN A 59 -4.64 34.14 10.78
CA ASN A 59 -5.18 33.92 12.12
C ASN A 59 -4.40 32.80 12.85
N PRO A 60 -3.69 33.11 13.94
CA PRO A 60 -2.81 32.17 14.63
C PRO A 60 -3.56 31.01 15.31
N ILE A 61 -4.79 31.25 15.79
CA ILE A 61 -5.62 30.23 16.43
C ILE A 61 -6.03 29.16 15.41
N LEU A 62 -6.39 29.60 14.20
CA LEU A 62 -6.73 28.69 13.11
C LEU A 62 -5.50 27.89 12.64
N ALA A 63 -4.32 28.52 12.64
CA ALA A 63 -3.07 27.85 12.30
C ALA A 63 -2.75 26.70 13.25
N ILE A 64 -2.81 26.94 14.56
CA ILE A 64 -2.53 25.93 15.59
C ILE A 64 -3.50 24.74 15.45
N LYS A 65 -4.80 25.03 15.28
CA LYS A 65 -5.82 23.99 15.11
C LYS A 65 -5.61 23.14 13.86
N GLU A 66 -5.16 23.73 12.76
CA GLU A 66 -4.83 22.97 11.55
C GLU A 66 -3.56 22.14 11.76
N MET A 67 -2.54 22.65 12.45
CA MET A 67 -1.33 21.88 12.77
C MET A 67 -1.63 20.66 13.66
N GLU A 68 -2.49 20.80 14.67
CA GLU A 68 -2.98 19.66 15.47
C GLU A 68 -3.71 18.62 14.62
N ARG A 69 -4.50 19.09 13.65
CA ARG A 69 -5.19 18.21 12.71
C ARG A 69 -4.18 17.48 11.83
N SER A 70 -3.19 18.18 11.27
CA SER A 70 -2.12 17.61 10.47
C SER A 70 -1.33 16.56 11.26
N LEU A 71 -1.02 16.80 12.53
CA LEU A 71 -0.34 15.80 13.40
C LEU A 71 -1.11 14.48 13.47
N ARG A 72 -2.43 14.53 13.70
CA ARG A 72 -3.28 13.31 13.73
C ARG A 72 -3.30 12.61 12.38
N ILE A 73 -3.37 13.37 11.29
CA ILE A 73 -3.38 12.83 9.94
C ILE A 73 -2.05 12.17 9.62
N TRP A 74 -0.93 12.81 9.94
CA TRP A 74 0.42 12.31 9.66
C TRP A 74 0.72 11.03 10.44
N ASP A 75 0.33 10.94 11.72
CA ASP A 75 0.48 9.70 12.49
C ASP A 75 -0.31 8.54 11.88
N GLN A 76 -1.57 8.78 11.51
CA GLN A 76 -2.40 7.79 10.81
C GLN A 76 -1.81 7.38 9.46
N MET A 77 -1.29 8.34 8.69
CA MET A 77 -0.63 8.06 7.42
C MET A 77 0.63 7.22 7.61
N ALA A 78 1.47 7.53 8.60
CA ALA A 78 2.67 6.74 8.89
C ALA A 78 2.32 5.29 9.23
N ILE A 79 1.35 5.08 10.12
CA ILE A 79 0.87 3.73 10.47
C ILE A 79 0.32 3.01 9.24
N PHE A 80 -0.48 3.70 8.43
CA PHE A 80 -1.06 3.15 7.22
C PHE A 80 0.00 2.73 6.20
N TYR A 81 0.99 3.59 5.90
CA TYR A 81 2.05 3.27 4.96
C TYR A 81 2.93 2.11 5.44
N GLN A 82 3.24 2.06 6.75
CA GLN A 82 3.97 0.96 7.34
C GLN A 82 3.20 -0.37 7.26
N GLY A 83 1.90 -0.34 7.57
CA GLY A 83 1.01 -1.49 7.46
C GLY A 83 0.89 -1.98 6.02
N LEU A 84 0.75 -1.06 5.07
CA LEU A 84 0.69 -1.37 3.64
C LEU A 84 1.99 -2.03 3.15
N PHE A 85 3.15 -1.49 3.54
CA PHE A 85 4.44 -2.08 3.19
C PHE A 85 4.57 -3.52 3.72
N ALA A 86 4.22 -3.74 4.99
CA ALA A 86 4.26 -5.08 5.60
C ALA A 86 3.28 -6.06 4.93
N PHE A 87 2.05 -5.60 4.64
CA PHE A 87 1.02 -6.41 4.00
C PHE A 87 1.42 -6.83 2.57
N LEU A 88 1.97 -5.89 1.78
CA LEU A 88 2.45 -6.17 0.44
C LEU A 88 3.64 -7.14 0.46
N GLY A 89 4.59 -6.95 1.38
CA GLY A 89 5.72 -7.86 1.55
C GLY A 89 5.26 -9.28 1.87
N LEU A 90 4.35 -9.44 2.83
CA LEU A 90 3.83 -10.76 3.22
C LEU A 90 3.03 -11.42 2.09
N SER A 91 2.23 -10.65 1.37
CA SER A 91 1.45 -11.12 0.22
C SER A 91 2.36 -11.60 -0.91
N ALA A 92 3.44 -10.88 -1.19
CA ALA A 92 4.39 -11.28 -2.23
C ALA A 92 5.13 -12.57 -1.87
N ILE A 93 5.56 -12.71 -0.61
CA ILE A 93 6.23 -13.92 -0.10
C ILE A 93 5.29 -15.13 -0.18
N THR A 94 4.06 -15.00 0.31
CA THR A 94 3.07 -16.09 0.29
C THR A 94 2.71 -16.53 -1.14
N MET A 95 2.55 -15.58 -2.07
CA MET A 95 2.36 -15.91 -3.49
C MET A 95 3.59 -16.62 -4.09
N SER A 96 4.80 -16.18 -3.76
CA SER A 96 6.04 -16.82 -4.22
C SER A 96 6.16 -18.25 -3.72
N ILE A 97 5.85 -18.52 -2.46
CA ILE A 97 5.84 -19.87 -1.87
C ILE A 97 4.79 -20.74 -2.56
N TYR A 98 3.58 -20.21 -2.81
CA TYR A 98 2.52 -20.94 -3.49
C TYR A 98 2.93 -21.34 -4.92
N VAL A 99 3.53 -20.40 -5.67
CA VAL A 99 4.06 -20.65 -7.00
C VAL A 99 5.10 -21.76 -6.96
N ALA A 100 6.10 -21.66 -6.07
CA ALA A 100 7.16 -22.66 -5.92
C ALA A 100 6.61 -24.05 -5.56
N SER A 101 5.67 -24.13 -4.62
CA SER A 101 5.05 -25.40 -4.20
C SER A 101 4.14 -26.03 -5.24
N SER A 102 3.71 -25.28 -6.27
CA SER A 102 2.79 -25.75 -7.31
C SER A 102 3.48 -25.97 -8.65
N VAL A 103 4.80 -25.78 -8.73
CA VAL A 103 5.59 -26.09 -9.93
C VAL A 103 5.53 -27.60 -10.19
N GLY A 104 5.05 -27.97 -11.38
CA GLY A 104 4.93 -29.38 -11.81
C GLY A 104 3.51 -29.96 -11.79
N ASP A 105 2.54 -29.27 -11.18
CA ASP A 105 1.14 -29.71 -11.16
C ASP A 105 0.37 -29.15 -12.36
N GLU A 106 0.19 -29.95 -13.41
CA GLU A 106 -0.41 -29.50 -14.69
C GLU A 106 -1.81 -28.90 -14.53
N LYS A 107 -2.56 -29.37 -13.52
CA LYS A 107 -3.92 -28.88 -13.22
C LYS A 107 -3.92 -27.46 -12.66
N LYS A 108 -2.79 -26.98 -12.12
CA LYS A 108 -2.66 -25.65 -11.48
C LYS A 108 -1.88 -24.64 -12.33
N LYS A 109 -1.45 -25.03 -13.54
CA LYS A 109 -0.60 -24.22 -14.44
C LYS A 109 -1.16 -22.82 -14.71
N ARG A 110 -2.48 -22.66 -14.78
CA ARG A 110 -3.13 -21.34 -14.95
C ARG A 110 -3.03 -20.48 -13.69
N THR A 111 -3.34 -21.02 -12.52
CA THR A 111 -3.26 -20.31 -11.23
C THR A 111 -1.83 -19.87 -10.93
N VAL A 112 -0.85 -20.74 -11.19
CA VAL A 112 0.57 -20.44 -11.01
C VAL A 112 1.01 -19.23 -11.84
N LYS A 113 0.59 -19.15 -13.11
CA LYS A 113 0.85 -17.98 -13.98
C LYS A 113 0.25 -16.68 -13.43
N PHE A 114 -0.97 -16.73 -12.92
CA PHE A 114 -1.60 -15.53 -12.34
C PHE A 114 -0.91 -15.10 -11.05
N CYS A 115 -0.60 -16.03 -10.15
CA CYS A 115 0.11 -15.73 -8.91
C CYS A 115 1.52 -15.18 -9.17
N SER A 116 2.23 -15.68 -10.19
CA SER A 116 3.57 -15.16 -10.52
C SER A 116 3.51 -13.73 -11.06
N VAL A 117 2.54 -13.42 -11.91
CA VAL A 117 2.33 -12.04 -12.41
C VAL A 117 1.92 -11.12 -11.25
N ALA A 118 1.00 -11.55 -10.40
CA ALA A 118 0.56 -10.77 -9.25
C ALA A 118 1.72 -10.48 -8.27
N ALA A 119 2.54 -11.48 -7.96
CA ALA A 119 3.73 -11.31 -7.13
C ALA A 119 4.71 -10.30 -7.75
N ALA A 120 4.98 -10.40 -9.06
CA ALA A 120 5.84 -9.46 -9.77
C ALA A 120 5.30 -8.02 -9.75
N CYS A 121 3.98 -7.83 -9.89
CA CYS A 121 3.35 -6.52 -9.77
C CYS A 121 3.50 -5.95 -8.36
N ILE A 122 3.30 -6.76 -7.32
CA ILE A 122 3.45 -6.33 -5.91
C ILE A 122 4.90 -5.92 -5.63
N PHE A 123 5.88 -6.70 -6.06
CA PHE A 123 7.30 -6.35 -5.90
C PHE A 123 7.67 -5.08 -6.67
N SER A 124 7.16 -4.93 -7.90
CA SER A 124 7.37 -3.71 -8.69
C SER A 124 6.79 -2.48 -7.98
N TRP A 125 5.60 -2.62 -7.37
CA TRP A 125 4.96 -1.55 -6.60
C TRP A 125 5.78 -1.18 -5.34
N LEU A 126 6.21 -2.18 -4.58
CA LEU A 126 7.06 -2.00 -3.40
C LEU A 126 8.37 -1.28 -3.77
N SER A 127 9.00 -1.67 -4.87
CA SER A 127 10.24 -1.06 -5.35
C SER A 127 10.03 0.36 -5.89
N ALA A 128 8.90 0.62 -6.55
CA ALA A 128 8.67 1.90 -7.23
C ALA A 128 8.36 3.04 -6.26
N PHE A 129 7.60 2.79 -5.19
CA PHE A 129 7.06 3.85 -4.33
C PHE A 129 7.79 4.05 -3.00
N ASN A 130 8.81 3.24 -2.70
CA ASN A 130 9.60 3.29 -1.46
C ASN A 130 8.77 3.62 -0.21
N LEU A 131 7.66 2.87 -0.04
CA LEU A 131 6.64 3.15 1.00
C LEU A 131 7.24 3.10 2.42
N GLY A 132 8.28 2.30 2.63
CA GLY A 132 9.01 2.23 3.89
C GLY A 132 9.72 3.55 4.23
N LYS A 133 10.46 4.13 3.27
CA LYS A 133 11.07 5.46 3.46
C LYS A 133 10.00 6.51 3.70
N LYS A 134 8.93 6.53 2.90
CA LYS A 134 7.81 7.48 3.04
C LYS A 134 7.18 7.43 4.42
N SER A 135 6.95 6.23 4.95
CA SER A 135 6.41 6.05 6.31
C SER A 135 7.32 6.63 7.38
N ASN A 136 8.64 6.48 7.24
CA ASN A 136 9.61 7.02 8.19
C ASN A 136 9.67 8.55 8.09
N ASP A 137 9.71 9.09 6.88
CA ASP A 137 9.73 10.53 6.63
C ASP A 137 8.50 11.22 7.27
N ILE A 138 7.31 10.62 7.13
CA ILE A 138 6.09 11.11 7.79
C ILE A 138 6.19 11.04 9.31
N ARG A 139 6.77 9.96 9.85
CA ARG A 139 6.90 9.78 11.30
C ARG A 139 7.90 10.75 11.91
N ASP A 140 8.97 11.07 11.19
CA ASP A 140 9.96 12.05 11.63
C ASP A 140 9.42 13.48 11.52
N ALA A 141 8.68 13.80 10.47
CA ALA A 141 7.92 15.05 10.36
C ALA A 141 6.92 15.22 11.52
N TYR A 142 6.16 14.16 11.83
CA TYR A 142 5.24 14.13 12.98
C TYR A 142 5.98 14.41 14.29
N ARG A 143 7.09 13.70 14.56
CA ARG A 143 7.89 13.90 15.78
C ARG A 143 8.45 15.31 15.89
N TYR A 144 8.92 15.86 14.78
CA TYR A 144 9.49 17.20 14.71
C TYR A 144 8.43 18.27 15.03
N LEU A 145 7.28 18.22 14.37
CA LEU A 145 6.19 19.15 14.62
C LEU A 145 5.58 18.96 16.01
N ASN A 146 5.41 17.72 16.47
CA ASN A 146 4.87 17.43 17.80
C ASN A 146 5.78 18.00 18.90
N LYS A 147 7.10 17.89 18.73
CA LYS A 147 8.06 18.52 19.64
C LYS A 147 7.93 20.04 19.66
N ALA A 148 7.78 20.67 18.50
CA ALA A 148 7.57 22.11 18.40
C ALA A 148 6.26 22.54 19.08
N MET A 149 5.18 21.78 18.90
CA MET A 149 3.88 22.02 19.54
C MET A 149 3.98 21.90 21.07
N MET A 150 4.62 20.85 21.59
CA MET A 150 4.84 20.68 23.03
C MET A 150 5.66 21.84 23.62
N ASN A 151 6.68 22.31 22.90
CA ASN A 151 7.48 23.46 23.34
C ASN A 151 6.62 24.74 23.41
N TYR A 152 5.80 24.98 22.38
CA TYR A 152 4.85 26.09 22.36
C TYR A 152 3.89 26.05 23.55
N GLU A 153 3.22 24.92 23.77
CA GLU A 153 2.28 24.72 24.89
C GLU A 153 2.96 24.87 26.26
N SER A 154 4.18 24.32 26.41
CA SER A 154 4.90 24.34 27.68
C SER A 154 5.42 25.73 28.06
N SER A 155 5.81 26.54 27.07
CA SER A 155 6.31 27.90 27.28
C SER A 155 5.21 28.86 27.76
N LYS A 156 3.93 28.56 27.45
CA LYS A 156 2.79 29.49 27.54
C LYS A 156 3.04 30.84 26.83
N ASP A 157 4.08 30.94 26.01
CA ASP A 157 4.45 32.14 25.31
C ASP A 157 3.58 32.25 24.05
N THR A 158 2.63 33.19 24.11
CA THR A 158 1.73 33.52 22.99
C THR A 158 2.29 34.64 22.13
N SER A 159 3.58 34.98 22.29
CA SER A 159 4.23 35.97 21.44
C SER A 159 4.16 35.59 19.97
N GLU A 160 4.12 36.61 19.11
CA GLU A 160 4.18 36.45 17.66
C GLU A 160 5.42 35.64 17.24
N THR A 161 6.54 35.79 17.95
CA THR A 161 7.76 35.02 17.74
C THR A 161 7.56 33.52 17.98
N SER A 162 6.87 33.16 19.06
CA SER A 162 6.57 31.76 19.40
C SER A 162 5.68 31.10 18.33
N ILE A 163 4.68 31.84 17.83
CA ILE A 163 3.78 31.39 16.76
C ILE A 163 4.54 31.25 15.43
N ASN A 164 5.39 32.22 15.08
CA ASN A 164 6.19 32.17 13.85
C ASN A 164 7.18 31.00 13.86
N ASN A 165 7.76 30.68 15.02
CA ASN A 165 8.60 29.50 15.18
C ASN A 165 7.82 28.21 14.94
N LEU A 166 6.57 28.13 15.41
CA LEU A 166 5.69 26.97 15.19
C LEU A 166 5.29 26.83 13.72
N ILE A 167 4.95 27.92 13.04
CA ILE A 167 4.66 27.94 11.59
C ILE A 167 5.89 27.49 10.78
N THR A 168 7.07 27.97 11.14
CA THR A 168 8.33 27.56 10.51
C THR A 168 8.57 26.07 10.71
N ALA A 169 8.35 25.57 11.92
CA ALA A 169 8.50 24.14 12.23
C ALA A 169 7.49 23.28 11.43
N TYR A 170 6.27 23.77 11.23
CA TYR A 170 5.27 23.12 10.38
C TYR A 170 5.73 23.02 8.92
N GLY A 171 6.23 24.12 8.34
CA GLY A 171 6.75 24.11 6.97
C GLY A 171 7.94 23.19 6.78
N GLU A 172 8.87 23.14 7.73
CA GLU A 172 9.99 22.20 7.70
C GLU A 172 9.52 20.74 7.85
N ALA A 173 8.51 20.47 8.69
CA ALA A 173 7.92 19.14 8.78
C ALA A 173 7.25 18.69 7.47
N GLU A 174 6.51 19.58 6.78
CA GLU A 174 5.96 19.28 5.45
C GLU A 174 7.05 18.96 4.43
N ARG A 175 8.17 19.70 4.48
CA ARG A 175 9.33 19.44 3.61
C ARG A 175 9.97 18.08 3.89
N MET A 176 10.04 17.65 5.15
CA MET A 176 10.53 16.33 5.52
C MET A 176 9.67 15.21 4.91
N ILE A 177 8.34 15.38 4.86
CA ILE A 177 7.45 14.39 4.22
C ILE A 177 7.73 14.27 2.72
N GLY A 178 7.98 15.40 2.07
CA GLY A 178 8.29 15.49 0.65
C GLY A 178 7.20 14.93 -0.29
N PRO A 179 7.43 14.96 -1.61
CA PRO A 179 6.57 14.28 -2.57
C PRO A 179 6.71 12.75 -2.46
N LEU A 180 5.85 12.01 -3.15
CA LEU A 180 6.04 10.57 -3.33
C LEU A 180 7.10 10.35 -4.42
N GLU A 181 8.25 9.78 -4.07
CA GLU A 181 9.32 9.49 -5.03
C GLU A 181 8.95 8.22 -5.83
N PHE A 182 8.83 8.35 -7.15
CA PHE A 182 8.69 7.21 -8.06
C PHE A 182 10.07 6.81 -8.59
N ASN A 183 10.59 5.67 -8.16
CA ASN A 183 11.89 5.17 -8.62
C ASN A 183 11.71 4.30 -9.87
N ALA A 184 11.73 4.94 -11.05
CA ALA A 184 11.58 4.28 -12.36
C ALA A 184 12.82 3.46 -12.80
N THR A 185 13.91 3.49 -12.02
CA THR A 185 15.27 3.20 -12.52
C THR A 185 15.89 1.88 -12.08
N SER A 186 15.14 0.93 -11.51
CA SER A 186 15.69 -0.36 -11.09
C SER A 186 15.85 -1.40 -12.22
N SER A 187 15.66 -1.06 -13.51
CA SER A 187 15.72 -2.01 -14.63
C SER A 187 16.76 -1.71 -15.75
N SER A 188 17.64 -0.71 -15.62
CA SER A 188 18.59 -0.37 -16.71
C SER A 188 20.08 -0.49 -16.40
N LYS A 189 20.49 -1.10 -15.28
CA LYS A 189 21.91 -1.38 -14.99
C LYS A 189 22.21 -2.87 -14.86
N GLN A 190 22.10 -3.60 -15.97
CA GLN A 190 22.81 -4.88 -16.12
C GLN A 190 23.10 -5.25 -17.58
N THR A 191 23.58 -4.30 -18.38
CA THR A 191 24.21 -4.57 -19.69
C THR A 191 25.19 -3.46 -20.05
N HIS A 192 26.38 -3.45 -19.43
CA HIS A 192 27.63 -3.17 -20.13
C HIS A 192 28.81 -3.33 -19.18
N GLY A 193 29.56 -4.42 -19.39
CA GLY A 193 30.78 -4.74 -18.66
C GLY A 193 31.34 -6.10 -19.08
N ALA A 194 31.25 -6.41 -20.38
CA ALA A 194 32.05 -7.45 -21.01
C ALA A 194 32.61 -6.82 -22.28
N ASN A 195 33.87 -6.39 -22.18
CA ASN A 195 34.93 -6.39 -23.19
C ASN A 195 36.18 -5.79 -22.54
#